data_AF-A0A9E0R2T8-F1
#
_entry.id   AF-A0A9E0R2T8-F1
#
_cell.length_a   1.000
_cell.length_b   1.000
_cell.length_c   1.000
_cell.angle_alpha   90.00
_cell.angle_beta   90.00
_cell.angle_gamma   90.00
#
_symmetry.space_group_name_H-M   'P 1'
#
loop_
_entity.id
_entity.type
_entity.pdbx_description
1 polymer ?
#
loop_
_entity_poly.entity_id
_entity_poly.type
_entity_poly.pdbx_seq_one_letter_code
_entity_poly.pdbx_strand_id
1 'polypeptide(L)'
;MKYCFILLSLFMSGCITIHNPIPEGYVGPLATIDDSFKVYSSRTASMFYIQKIDGKNVLNSFSKSYDASYGKNGLLVTEGHSHHLPALKTKLSLSGETVHGAPIGYILNAGSNYLVRGDIEFEPEDNKHYLISGELSKDRSAIWIENLKGDIVSDVVLVVGDSENSKIIPSSQYVRNISHTVNVTGDKKQDRESLFSKISGGESLALVTEKVGKPDVITYNKANFFTGRPSSVDYEYNGLGKVRFSSHDNKAENVLRVFPEVGISLEELTNPLESSGLTLQHVAKEYFKKDTLSEEELDKVAEAIWKNRYTEDNYTKDAVAWLIKVIGKQGNSRYYNLVNTLNNKNLYDNKITKYASKALKVLKPSSLNQFKYAD
;
A
#
# COMPACT_ATOMS: atom_id res chain seq x y z
N MET A 1 -29.79 -14.85 62.02
CA MET A 1 -30.14 -15.48 60.73
C MET A 1 -29.84 -14.44 59.66
N LYS A 2 -28.66 -14.45 59.03
CA LYS A 2 -28.24 -15.33 57.92
C LYS A 2 -29.20 -15.22 56.72
N TYR A 3 -28.63 -14.83 55.59
CA TYR A 3 -29.17 -14.80 54.23
C TYR A 3 -29.91 -13.54 53.79
N CYS A 4 -29.15 -12.51 53.39
CA CYS A 4 -29.57 -11.57 52.35
C CYS A 4 -28.36 -11.01 51.59
N PHE A 5 -27.46 -11.89 51.19
CA PHE A 5 -26.35 -11.62 50.27
C PHE A 5 -26.15 -12.91 49.50
N ILE A 6 -26.60 -12.94 48.24
CA ILE A 6 -26.23 -13.81 47.11
C ILE A 6 -27.42 -13.69 46.14
N LEU A 7 -27.42 -12.66 45.28
CA LEU A 7 -28.10 -12.72 43.98
C LEU A 7 -27.67 -11.57 43.06
N LEU A 8 -26.36 -11.40 42.81
CA LEU A 8 -25.90 -10.45 41.79
C LEU A 8 -24.50 -10.80 41.24
N SER A 9 -24.34 -11.99 40.64
CA SER A 9 -23.07 -12.32 39.94
C SER A 9 -23.22 -13.22 38.70
N LEU A 10 -24.38 -13.24 38.03
CA LEU A 10 -24.64 -14.19 36.93
C LEU A 10 -24.84 -13.57 35.54
N PHE A 11 -24.49 -12.30 35.32
CA PHE A 11 -24.81 -11.61 34.04
C PHE A 11 -23.65 -11.03 33.24
N MET A 12 -22.39 -11.44 33.44
CA MET A 12 -21.27 -10.85 32.68
C MET A 12 -20.27 -11.89 32.17
N SER A 13 -20.73 -12.75 31.26
CA SER A 13 -19.83 -13.47 30.35
C SER A 13 -20.48 -13.62 28.99
N GLY A 14 -20.67 -12.48 28.31
CA GLY A 14 -20.85 -12.47 26.86
C GLY A 14 -19.49 -12.67 26.21
N CYS A 15 -19.03 -13.92 26.07
CA CYS A 15 -17.99 -14.23 25.09
C CYS A 15 -18.58 -13.89 23.72
N ILE A 16 -18.14 -12.78 23.12
CA ILE A 16 -18.42 -12.49 21.72
C ILE A 16 -17.69 -13.57 20.92
N THR A 17 -18.42 -14.59 20.49
CA THR A 17 -17.92 -15.59 19.55
C THR A 17 -17.74 -14.90 18.20
N ILE A 18 -16.53 -14.92 17.67
CA ILE A 18 -16.25 -14.49 16.29
C ILE A 18 -17.06 -15.37 15.34
N HIS A 19 -17.85 -14.76 14.46
CA HIS A 19 -18.71 -15.49 13.54
C HIS A 19 -17.87 -16.23 12.48
N ASN A 20 -18.12 -17.52 12.29
CA ASN A 20 -17.66 -18.26 11.12
C ASN A 20 -18.70 -18.11 10.00
N PRO A 21 -18.35 -17.53 8.84
CA PRO A 21 -19.30 -17.31 7.75
C PRO A 21 -19.73 -18.61 7.04
N ILE A 22 -19.02 -19.73 7.24
CA ILE A 22 -19.41 -21.02 6.67
C ILE A 22 -20.49 -21.67 7.56
N PRO A 23 -21.70 -21.95 7.04
CA PRO A 23 -22.74 -22.63 7.79
C PRO A 23 -22.29 -24.01 8.28
N GLU A 24 -22.78 -24.44 9.44
CA GLU A 24 -22.49 -25.76 9.98
C GLU A 24 -22.94 -26.87 9.00
N GLY A 25 -22.04 -27.81 8.70
CA GLY A 25 -22.32 -28.89 7.75
C GLY A 25 -22.28 -28.49 6.27
N TYR A 26 -21.89 -27.26 5.94
CA TYR A 26 -21.72 -26.84 4.54
C TYR A 26 -20.58 -27.63 3.86
N VAL A 27 -20.91 -28.28 2.75
CA VAL A 27 -19.99 -29.06 1.90
C VAL A 27 -19.92 -28.53 0.46
N GLY A 28 -20.50 -27.35 0.23
CA GLY A 28 -20.58 -26.74 -1.09
C GLY A 28 -19.31 -25.98 -1.50
N PRO A 29 -19.33 -25.37 -2.69
CA PRO A 29 -18.22 -24.59 -3.23
C PRO A 29 -17.84 -23.41 -2.32
N LEU A 30 -16.53 -23.18 -2.16
CA LEU A 30 -15.99 -22.09 -1.36
C LEU A 30 -15.14 -21.16 -2.24
N ALA A 31 -15.14 -19.89 -1.87
CA ALA A 31 -14.21 -18.88 -2.37
C ALA A 31 -13.39 -18.31 -1.22
N THR A 32 -12.26 -17.70 -1.55
CA THR A 32 -11.40 -17.02 -0.57
C THR A 32 -11.30 -15.54 -0.90
N ILE A 33 -11.42 -14.69 0.12
CA ILE A 33 -11.20 -13.25 -0.01
C ILE A 33 -10.15 -12.82 1.00
N ASP A 34 -9.04 -12.28 0.53
CA ASP A 34 -7.98 -11.76 1.39
C ASP A 34 -8.22 -10.28 1.72
N ASP A 35 -8.04 -9.91 2.99
CA ASP A 35 -7.90 -8.52 3.39
C ASP A 35 -6.51 -7.99 2.96
N SER A 36 -6.39 -6.68 2.74
CA SER A 36 -5.12 -6.07 2.32
C SER A 36 -4.71 -4.86 3.16
N PHE A 37 -3.45 -4.46 3.03
CA PHE A 37 -2.92 -3.25 3.65
C PHE A 37 -1.74 -2.65 2.89
N LYS A 38 -1.52 -1.36 3.11
CA LYS A 38 -0.39 -0.59 2.59
C LYS A 38 0.31 0.13 3.74
N VAL A 39 1.52 -0.34 4.07
CA VAL A 39 2.34 0.24 5.14
C VAL A 39 3.07 1.49 4.64
N TYR A 40 2.87 2.63 5.31
CA TYR A 40 3.59 3.88 5.02
C TYR A 40 4.79 4.07 5.94
N SER A 41 4.68 3.61 7.19
CA SER A 41 5.74 3.70 8.18
C SER A 41 5.59 2.61 9.23
N SER A 42 6.55 2.53 10.15
CA SER A 42 6.47 1.64 11.34
C SER A 42 5.28 1.92 12.27
N ARG A 43 4.51 2.98 12.03
CA ARG A 43 3.40 3.39 12.89
C ARG A 43 2.09 3.66 12.15
N THR A 44 2.08 3.59 10.82
CA THR A 44 0.92 3.98 10.00
C THR A 44 0.77 3.10 8.77
N ALA A 45 -0.45 2.64 8.52
CA ALA A 45 -0.84 1.93 7.30
C ALA A 45 -2.26 2.31 6.87
N SER A 46 -2.59 2.09 5.60
CA SER A 46 -3.99 1.92 5.17
C SER A 46 -4.33 0.44 5.25
N MET A 47 -5.52 0.10 5.74
CA MET A 47 -6.02 -1.27 5.81
C MET A 47 -7.38 -1.37 5.14
N PHE A 48 -7.60 -2.42 4.36
CA PHE A 48 -8.83 -2.69 3.63
C PHE A 48 -9.30 -4.10 3.97
N TYR A 49 -10.51 -4.21 4.52
CA TYR A 49 -10.96 -5.45 5.12
C TYR A 49 -12.48 -5.63 5.14
N ILE A 50 -12.91 -6.88 5.30
CA ILE A 50 -14.30 -7.22 5.59
C ILE A 50 -14.56 -7.05 7.09
N GLN A 51 -15.46 -6.13 7.44
CA GLN A 51 -15.88 -5.89 8.83
C GLN A 51 -16.96 -6.89 9.26
N LYS A 52 -17.94 -7.13 8.37
CA LYS A 52 -19.09 -7.99 8.64
C LYS A 52 -19.47 -8.81 7.42
N ILE A 53 -20.04 -9.98 7.70
CA ILE A 53 -20.63 -10.88 6.72
C ILE A 53 -22.04 -11.19 7.18
N ASP A 54 -23.02 -10.88 6.35
CA ASP A 54 -24.46 -10.99 6.63
C ASP A 54 -24.84 -10.34 7.98
N GLY A 55 -24.28 -9.15 8.21
CA GLY A 55 -24.53 -8.32 9.40
C GLY A 55 -23.78 -8.74 10.67
N LYS A 56 -23.01 -9.84 10.65
CA LYS A 56 -22.26 -10.35 11.80
C LYS A 56 -20.77 -10.02 11.70
N ASN A 57 -20.18 -9.59 12.82
CA ASN A 57 -18.74 -9.27 12.86
C ASN A 57 -17.90 -10.53 12.64
N VAL A 58 -16.86 -10.40 11.83
CA VAL A 58 -15.86 -11.44 11.56
C VAL A 58 -14.48 -10.97 12.01
N LEU A 59 -13.56 -11.92 12.22
CA LEU A 59 -12.13 -11.59 12.38
C LEU A 59 -11.63 -10.97 11.08
N ASN A 60 -10.70 -10.04 11.16
CA ASN A 60 -10.16 -9.35 9.99
C ASN A 60 -8.72 -8.86 10.24
N SER A 61 -8.07 -8.39 9.18
CA SER A 61 -6.71 -7.85 9.25
C SER A 61 -6.59 -6.72 10.28
N PHE A 62 -7.58 -5.83 10.38
CA PHE A 62 -7.57 -4.72 11.33
C PHE A 62 -7.51 -5.20 12.78
N SER A 63 -8.43 -6.08 13.18
CA SER A 63 -8.47 -6.62 14.55
C SER A 63 -7.21 -7.43 14.88
N LYS A 64 -6.75 -8.29 13.97
CA LYS A 64 -5.48 -9.03 14.14
C LYS A 64 -4.28 -8.10 14.29
N SER A 65 -4.21 -7.04 13.48
CA SER A 65 -3.11 -6.06 13.53
C SER A 65 -3.17 -5.22 14.80
N TYR A 66 -4.37 -4.86 15.26
CA TYR A 66 -4.58 -4.16 16.52
C TYR A 66 -4.04 -4.98 17.69
N ASP A 67 -4.42 -6.27 17.76
CA ASP A 67 -3.95 -7.19 18.80
C ASP A 67 -2.43 -7.40 18.73
N ALA A 68 -1.87 -7.57 17.53
CA ALA A 68 -0.43 -7.74 17.32
C ALA A 68 0.39 -6.50 17.68
N SER A 69 -0.21 -5.31 17.55
CA SER A 69 0.40 -4.02 17.88
C SER A 69 0.32 -3.66 19.36
N TYR A 70 -0.57 -4.33 20.11
CA TYR A 70 -0.79 -4.03 21.53
C TYR A 70 0.51 -4.18 22.34
N GLY A 71 0.82 -3.17 23.16
CA GLY A 71 2.03 -3.14 23.97
C GLY A 71 3.35 -2.94 23.21
N LYS A 72 3.33 -2.63 21.91
CA LYS A 72 4.55 -2.46 21.08
C LYS A 72 5.06 -1.01 21.01
N ASN A 73 4.88 -0.21 22.05
CA ASN A 73 5.33 1.20 22.12
C ASN A 73 4.91 2.06 20.90
N GLY A 74 3.69 1.79 20.41
CA GLY A 74 3.07 2.44 19.27
C GLY A 74 3.61 2.02 17.90
N LEU A 75 4.39 0.94 17.83
CA LEU A 75 4.69 0.28 16.55
C LEU A 75 3.42 -0.41 16.05
N LEU A 76 3.17 -0.26 14.75
CA LEU A 76 2.11 -0.96 14.04
C LEU A 76 2.67 -2.27 13.50
N VAL A 77 2.11 -3.39 13.96
CA VAL A 77 2.36 -4.73 13.43
C VAL A 77 1.14 -5.10 12.59
N THR A 78 1.33 -5.16 11.27
CA THR A 78 0.26 -5.52 10.33
C THR A 78 0.20 -7.02 10.12
N GLU A 79 -1.00 -7.58 10.22
CA GLU A 79 -1.34 -8.98 10.02
C GLU A 79 -2.46 -9.10 8.99
N GLY A 80 -2.34 -10.04 8.07
CA GLY A 80 -3.38 -10.33 7.07
C GLY A 80 -4.46 -11.27 7.61
N HIS A 81 -5.56 -11.36 6.87
CA HIS A 81 -6.61 -12.34 7.14
C HIS A 81 -7.28 -12.78 5.83
N SER A 82 -7.62 -14.06 5.75
CA SER A 82 -8.31 -14.66 4.61
C SER A 82 -9.68 -15.15 5.08
N HIS A 83 -10.72 -14.74 4.37
CA HIS A 83 -12.10 -15.15 4.62
C HIS A 83 -12.47 -16.26 3.66
N HIS A 84 -13.00 -17.36 4.17
CA HIS A 84 -13.57 -18.43 3.35
C HIS A 84 -15.09 -18.29 3.34
N LEU A 85 -15.68 -18.17 2.15
CA LEU A 85 -17.11 -17.92 1.97
C LEU A 85 -17.74 -18.95 1.06
N PRO A 86 -18.99 -19.38 1.34
CA PRO A 86 -19.80 -20.07 0.34
C PRO A 86 -19.85 -19.26 -0.96
N ALA A 87 -19.80 -19.95 -2.11
CA ALA A 87 -20.04 -19.35 -3.42
C ALA A 87 -21.54 -19.05 -3.62
N LEU A 88 -22.06 -18.17 -2.77
CA LEU A 88 -23.46 -17.73 -2.69
C LEU A 88 -23.47 -16.21 -2.51
N LYS A 89 -24.54 -15.58 -2.99
CA LYS A 89 -24.78 -14.15 -2.78
C LYS A 89 -24.80 -13.83 -1.27
N THR A 90 -23.89 -12.98 -0.82
CA THR A 90 -23.72 -12.56 0.57
C THR A 90 -23.63 -11.04 0.67
N LYS A 91 -24.00 -10.49 1.83
CA LYS A 91 -23.86 -9.08 2.12
C LYS A 91 -22.55 -8.84 2.88
N LEU A 92 -21.65 -8.06 2.29
CA LEU A 92 -20.36 -7.72 2.87
C LEU A 92 -20.33 -6.26 3.32
N SER A 93 -19.96 -6.02 4.58
CA SER A 93 -19.63 -4.67 5.06
C SER A 93 -18.12 -4.47 4.93
N LEU A 94 -17.70 -3.63 3.98
CA LEU A 94 -16.29 -3.33 3.72
C LEU A 94 -15.85 -2.09 4.50
N SER A 95 -14.57 -2.07 4.92
CA SER A 95 -13.96 -0.92 5.57
C SER A 95 -12.53 -0.69 5.07
N GLY A 96 -12.25 0.54 4.65
CA GLY A 96 -10.92 1.05 4.34
C GLY A 96 -10.56 2.15 5.32
N GLU A 97 -9.49 2.01 6.10
CA GLU A 97 -9.14 2.97 7.16
C GLU A 97 -7.63 3.25 7.24
N THR A 98 -7.27 4.48 7.59
CA THR A 98 -5.91 4.83 8.02
C THR A 98 -5.72 4.45 9.48
N VAL A 99 -4.81 3.51 9.74
CA VAL A 99 -4.59 2.90 11.05
C VAL A 99 -3.26 3.35 11.61
N HIS A 100 -3.25 3.65 12.92
CA HIS A 100 -2.06 4.00 13.67
C HIS A 100 -1.74 2.99 14.78
N GLY A 101 -0.46 2.71 15.00
CA GLY A 101 0.00 1.81 16.07
C GLY A 101 -0.25 2.35 17.49
N ALA A 102 -0.61 3.63 17.66
CA ALA A 102 -0.99 4.21 18.95
C ALA A 102 -2.09 5.27 18.80
N PRO A 103 -2.97 5.46 19.81
CA PRO A 103 -4.06 6.44 19.79
C PRO A 103 -3.60 7.88 19.50
N ILE A 104 -2.45 8.28 20.05
CA ILE A 104 -1.87 9.62 19.82
C ILE A 104 -1.59 9.89 18.33
N GLY A 105 -1.39 8.84 17.52
CA GLY A 105 -1.22 8.95 16.07
C GLY A 105 -2.42 9.59 15.39
N TYR A 106 -3.65 9.24 15.80
CA TYR A 106 -4.87 9.82 15.23
C TYR A 106 -4.99 11.32 15.55
N ILE A 107 -4.55 11.75 16.73
CA ILE A 107 -4.57 13.16 17.13
C ILE A 107 -3.52 13.95 16.33
N LEU A 108 -2.29 13.43 16.25
CA LEU A 108 -1.19 14.11 15.55
C LEU A 108 -1.37 14.16 14.04
N ASN A 109 -2.19 13.26 13.47
CA ASN A 109 -2.44 13.16 12.04
C ASN A 109 -3.92 13.40 11.68
N ALA A 110 -4.64 14.25 12.45
CA ALA A 110 -6.08 14.48 12.30
C ALA A 110 -6.53 14.81 10.86
N GLY A 111 -5.68 15.44 10.04
CA GLY A 111 -5.97 15.78 8.64
C GLY A 111 -5.71 14.67 7.62
N SER A 112 -5.29 13.48 8.04
CA SER A 112 -4.98 12.35 7.16
C SER A 112 -5.51 11.00 7.68
N ASN A 113 -6.52 11.04 8.56
CA ASN A 113 -7.21 9.85 9.05
C ASN A 113 -8.39 9.52 8.14
N TYR A 114 -8.12 8.87 7.01
CA TYR A 114 -9.16 8.56 6.03
C TYR A 114 -9.95 7.32 6.41
N LEU A 115 -11.26 7.34 6.15
CA LEU A 115 -12.18 6.23 6.38
C LEU A 115 -13.20 6.13 5.24
N VAL A 116 -13.41 4.92 4.73
CA VAL A 116 -14.50 4.56 3.83
C VAL A 116 -15.14 3.27 4.35
N ARG A 117 -16.47 3.26 4.47
CA ARG A 117 -17.24 2.08 4.87
C ARG A 117 -18.50 1.98 4.05
N GLY A 118 -18.91 0.78 3.72
CA GLY A 118 -20.14 0.56 2.98
C GLY A 118 -20.51 -0.91 2.88
N ASP A 119 -21.78 -1.15 2.63
CA ASP A 119 -22.33 -2.48 2.41
C ASP A 119 -22.47 -2.74 0.92
N ILE A 120 -22.01 -3.89 0.46
CA ILE A 120 -22.21 -4.38 -0.91
C ILE A 120 -22.84 -5.77 -0.89
N GLU A 121 -23.51 -6.12 -1.99
CA GLU A 121 -23.85 -7.51 -2.28
C GLU A 121 -22.76 -8.09 -3.19
N PHE A 122 -22.26 -9.28 -2.84
CA PHE A 122 -21.24 -9.96 -3.63
C PHE A 122 -21.55 -11.45 -3.71
N GLU A 123 -21.37 -12.03 -4.89
CA GLU A 123 -21.54 -13.47 -5.13
C GLU A 123 -20.21 -13.99 -5.67
N PRO A 124 -19.34 -14.54 -4.79
CA PRO A 124 -18.08 -15.07 -5.24
C PRO A 124 -18.27 -16.33 -6.07
N GLU A 125 -17.45 -16.52 -7.09
CA GLU A 125 -17.44 -17.72 -7.90
C GLU A 125 -16.71 -18.87 -7.19
N ASP A 126 -17.10 -20.10 -7.52
CA ASP A 126 -16.51 -21.31 -6.97
C ASP A 126 -14.99 -21.38 -7.18
N ASN A 127 -14.26 -21.73 -6.12
CA ASN A 127 -12.81 -21.91 -6.09
C ASN A 127 -12.03 -20.69 -6.61
N LYS A 128 -12.59 -19.48 -6.50
CA LYS A 128 -11.89 -18.24 -6.82
C LYS A 128 -11.28 -17.59 -5.59
N HIS A 129 -10.20 -16.87 -5.84
CA HIS A 129 -9.49 -16.06 -4.86
C HIS A 129 -9.60 -14.58 -5.23
N TYR A 130 -10.01 -13.78 -4.26
CA TYR A 130 -10.23 -12.35 -4.38
C TYR A 130 -9.40 -11.57 -3.36
N LEU A 131 -9.27 -10.26 -3.58
CA LEU A 131 -8.58 -9.33 -2.70
C LEU A 131 -9.49 -8.13 -2.41
N ILE A 132 -9.58 -7.73 -1.14
CA ILE A 132 -10.14 -6.42 -0.78
C ILE A 132 -9.07 -5.35 -1.07
N SER A 133 -9.34 -4.48 -2.03
CA SER A 133 -8.43 -3.42 -2.47
C SER A 133 -9.06 -2.04 -2.27
N GLY A 134 -8.23 -1.00 -2.25
CA GLY A 134 -8.73 0.34 -2.10
C GLY A 134 -7.68 1.44 -2.22
N GLU A 135 -8.15 2.67 -2.19
CA GLU A 135 -7.34 3.88 -2.12
C GLU A 135 -7.89 4.79 -1.02
N LEU A 136 -6.99 5.43 -0.26
CA LEU A 136 -7.36 6.39 0.78
C LEU A 136 -6.60 7.69 0.52
N SER A 137 -7.32 8.78 0.34
CA SER A 137 -6.76 10.10 0.13
C SER A 137 -7.73 11.19 0.61
N LYS A 138 -7.23 12.43 0.63
CA LYS A 138 -8.04 13.60 0.96
C LYS A 138 -9.16 13.83 -0.05
N ASP A 139 -8.88 13.60 -1.33
CA ASP A 139 -9.83 13.93 -2.40
C ASP A 139 -10.83 12.81 -2.63
N ARG A 140 -10.42 11.56 -2.39
CA ARG A 140 -11.28 10.38 -2.52
C ARG A 140 -10.77 9.21 -1.69
N SER A 141 -11.70 8.46 -1.11
CA SER A 141 -11.44 7.19 -0.46
C SER A 141 -12.39 6.14 -1.02
N ALA A 142 -11.85 5.04 -1.54
CA ALA A 142 -12.63 3.98 -2.17
C ALA A 142 -12.14 2.59 -1.76
N ILE A 143 -13.07 1.64 -1.73
CA ILE A 143 -12.81 0.23 -1.41
C ILE A 143 -13.70 -0.67 -2.29
N TRP A 144 -13.12 -1.78 -2.74
CA TRP A 144 -13.74 -2.71 -3.68
C TRP A 144 -13.09 -4.10 -3.58
N ILE A 145 -13.63 -5.06 -4.33
CA ILE A 145 -13.10 -6.42 -4.45
C ILE A 145 -12.48 -6.59 -5.84
N GLU A 146 -11.26 -7.13 -5.87
CA GLU A 146 -10.55 -7.47 -7.10
C GLU A 146 -10.39 -8.98 -7.25
N ASN A 147 -10.39 -9.45 -8.50
CA ASN A 147 -9.98 -10.81 -8.83
C ASN A 147 -8.44 -10.92 -8.88
N LEU A 148 -7.93 -12.12 -9.17
CA LEU A 148 -6.48 -12.37 -9.30
C LEU A 148 -5.77 -11.46 -10.32
N LYS A 149 -6.47 -11.04 -11.38
CA LYS A 149 -5.92 -10.16 -12.42
C LYS A 149 -5.85 -8.69 -11.98
N GLY A 150 -6.52 -8.35 -10.88
CA GLY A 150 -6.71 -6.98 -10.42
C GLY A 150 -7.89 -6.28 -11.10
N ASP A 151 -8.81 -7.04 -11.73
CA ASP A 151 -10.05 -6.45 -12.23
C ASP A 151 -11.02 -6.25 -11.07
N ILE A 152 -11.69 -5.10 -11.04
CA ILE A 152 -12.72 -4.80 -10.04
C ILE A 152 -13.99 -5.61 -10.38
N VAL A 153 -14.35 -6.53 -9.48
CA VAL A 153 -15.45 -7.49 -9.67
C VAL A 153 -16.64 -7.26 -8.75
N SER A 154 -16.61 -6.19 -7.94
CA SER A 154 -17.72 -5.77 -7.09
C SER A 154 -18.18 -4.36 -7.39
N ASP A 155 -19.29 -3.95 -6.80
CA ASP A 155 -19.56 -2.53 -6.60
C ASP A 155 -18.45 -1.87 -5.75
N VAL A 156 -18.26 -0.58 -5.96
CA VAL A 156 -17.24 0.22 -5.29
C VAL A 156 -17.91 1.12 -4.26
N VAL A 157 -17.42 1.06 -3.03
CA VAL A 157 -17.81 2.00 -1.98
C VAL A 157 -16.89 3.22 -2.10
N LEU A 158 -17.45 4.41 -2.32
CA LEU A 158 -16.72 5.64 -2.57
C LEU A 158 -17.15 6.77 -1.64
N VAL A 159 -16.18 7.43 -1.01
CA VAL A 159 -16.30 8.72 -0.35
C VAL A 159 -15.49 9.74 -1.14
N VAL A 160 -16.09 10.90 -1.44
CA VAL A 160 -15.43 12.01 -2.16
C VAL A 160 -15.22 13.17 -1.20
N GLY A 161 -13.99 13.67 -1.13
CA GLY A 161 -13.59 14.72 -0.19
C GLY A 161 -13.88 14.34 1.27
N ASP A 162 -14.35 15.32 2.03
CA ASP A 162 -14.72 15.16 3.44
C ASP A 162 -16.18 14.73 3.64
N SER A 163 -16.80 14.07 2.64
CA SER A 163 -18.19 13.62 2.77
C SER A 163 -18.35 12.56 3.85
N GLU A 164 -19.30 12.75 4.76
CA GLU A 164 -19.61 11.75 5.81
C GLU A 164 -20.26 10.48 5.25
N ASN A 165 -20.84 10.55 4.05
CA ASN A 165 -21.62 9.45 3.47
C ASN A 165 -20.88 8.81 2.28
N SER A 166 -20.74 7.49 2.33
CA SER A 166 -20.31 6.70 1.19
C SER A 166 -21.40 6.60 0.13
N LYS A 167 -20.99 6.57 -1.14
CA LYS A 167 -21.81 6.21 -2.29
C LYS A 167 -21.40 4.83 -2.79
N ILE A 168 -22.37 4.02 -3.17
CA ILE A 168 -22.12 2.77 -3.90
C ILE A 168 -22.22 3.08 -5.38
N ILE A 169 -21.17 2.74 -6.14
CA ILE A 169 -21.13 2.93 -7.59
C ILE A 169 -20.73 1.63 -8.28
N PRO A 170 -21.34 1.30 -9.44
CA PRO A 170 -20.94 0.13 -10.21
C PRO A 170 -19.46 0.22 -10.66
N SER A 171 -18.75 -0.91 -10.67
CA SER A 171 -17.35 -0.98 -11.12
C SER A 171 -17.14 -0.38 -12.51
N SER A 172 -18.05 -0.63 -13.45
CA SER A 172 -17.99 -0.09 -14.81
C SER A 172 -18.02 1.44 -14.85
N GLN A 173 -18.76 2.07 -13.93
CA GLN A 173 -18.80 3.53 -13.80
C GLN A 173 -17.52 4.05 -13.13
N TYR A 174 -17.05 3.38 -12.08
CA TYR A 174 -15.82 3.76 -11.38
C TYR A 174 -14.60 3.69 -12.31
N VAL A 175 -14.40 2.58 -13.01
CA VAL A 175 -13.28 2.39 -13.95
C VAL A 175 -13.29 3.43 -15.06
N ARG A 176 -14.45 3.77 -15.64
CA ARG A 176 -14.55 4.86 -16.64
C ARG A 176 -14.09 6.21 -16.08
N ASN A 177 -14.49 6.54 -14.85
CA ASN A 177 -14.12 7.81 -14.22
C ASN A 177 -12.60 7.94 -13.99
N ILE A 178 -11.91 6.83 -13.72
CA ILE A 178 -10.45 6.82 -13.50
C ILE A 178 -9.69 6.70 -14.83
N SER A 179 -10.26 6.01 -15.82
CA SER A 179 -9.63 5.85 -17.15
C SER A 179 -9.59 7.17 -17.93
N HIS A 180 -10.45 8.14 -17.65
CA HIS A 180 -10.31 9.49 -18.20
C HIS A 180 -9.08 10.26 -17.66
N THR A 181 -8.46 9.78 -16.56
CA THR A 181 -7.23 10.35 -15.98
C THR A 181 -5.98 9.50 -16.26
N VAL A 182 -6.12 8.28 -16.78
CA VAL A 182 -5.00 7.37 -17.06
C VAL A 182 -5.28 6.63 -18.37
N ASN A 183 -4.38 6.78 -19.36
CA ASN A 183 -4.40 5.98 -20.59
C ASN A 183 -4.18 4.50 -20.26
N VAL A 184 -5.26 3.78 -19.95
CA VAL A 184 -5.24 2.33 -19.77
C VAL A 184 -5.09 1.70 -21.15
N THR A 185 -3.87 1.30 -21.49
CA THR A 185 -3.59 0.50 -22.70
C THR A 185 -4.10 -0.92 -22.48
N GLY A 186 -4.88 -1.41 -23.45
CA GLY A 186 -5.72 -2.60 -23.33
C GLY A 186 -5.01 -3.95 -23.30
N ASP A 187 -5.82 -4.96 -22.96
CA ASP A 187 -5.72 -6.41 -23.21
C ASP A 187 -4.34 -6.96 -23.62
N LYS A 188 -3.33 -6.72 -22.78
CA LYS A 188 -2.16 -7.58 -22.75
C LYS A 188 -2.44 -8.73 -21.78
N LYS A 189 -2.29 -9.96 -22.28
CA LYS A 189 -2.17 -11.16 -21.45
C LYS A 189 -1.27 -10.82 -20.27
N GLN A 190 -1.84 -10.79 -19.08
CA GLN A 190 -1.14 -10.31 -17.91
C GLN A 190 0.03 -11.25 -17.63
N ASP A 191 1.25 -10.73 -17.79
CA ASP A 191 2.45 -11.49 -17.55
C ASP A 191 2.76 -11.58 -16.05
N ARG A 192 3.65 -12.50 -15.72
CA ARG A 192 4.07 -12.80 -14.35
C ARG A 192 4.62 -11.56 -13.63
N GLU A 193 5.27 -10.66 -14.37
CA GLU A 193 5.83 -9.39 -13.90
C GLU A 193 4.74 -8.40 -13.49
N SER A 194 3.72 -8.23 -14.34
CA SER A 194 2.55 -7.42 -14.05
C SER A 194 1.83 -7.93 -12.79
N LEU A 195 1.64 -9.24 -12.67
CA LEU A 195 1.02 -9.85 -11.48
C LEU A 195 1.88 -9.65 -10.22
N PHE A 196 3.21 -9.78 -10.32
CA PHE A 196 4.11 -9.53 -9.21
C PHE A 196 4.03 -8.09 -8.71
N SER A 197 4.00 -7.11 -9.62
CA SER A 197 3.92 -5.69 -9.27
C SER A 197 2.62 -5.30 -8.54
N LYS A 198 1.57 -6.11 -8.69
CA LYS A 198 0.27 -5.93 -8.04
C LYS A 198 0.14 -6.65 -6.70
N ILE A 199 1.16 -7.36 -6.23
CA ILE A 199 1.13 -8.00 -4.91
C ILE A 199 1.07 -6.92 -3.82
N SER A 200 0.05 -7.01 -2.98
CA SER A 200 -0.23 -6.11 -1.87
C SER A 200 0.09 -6.76 -0.52
N GLY A 201 0.27 -5.93 0.51
CA GLY A 201 0.33 -6.43 1.88
C GLY A 201 -0.99 -7.07 2.28
N GLY A 202 -0.95 -8.11 3.09
CA GLY A 202 -2.12 -8.86 3.56
C GLY A 202 -2.48 -10.09 2.71
N GLU A 203 -2.08 -10.11 1.43
CA GLU A 203 -2.32 -11.27 0.54
C GLU A 203 -1.77 -12.56 1.14
N SER A 204 -2.54 -13.65 1.00
CA SER A 204 -2.13 -14.97 1.47
C SER A 204 -1.05 -15.58 0.58
N LEU A 205 -0.29 -16.53 1.13
CA LEU A 205 0.64 -17.36 0.35
C LEU A 205 -0.04 -18.04 -0.85
N ALA A 206 -1.28 -18.48 -0.68
CA ALA A 206 -2.05 -19.15 -1.74
C ALA A 206 -2.28 -18.20 -2.93
N LEU A 207 -2.76 -16.99 -2.67
CA LEU A 207 -3.00 -15.99 -3.71
C LEU A 207 -1.71 -15.59 -4.43
N VAL A 208 -0.62 -15.36 -3.68
CA VAL A 208 0.68 -15.04 -4.29
C VAL A 208 1.20 -16.20 -5.15
N THR A 209 1.04 -17.44 -4.69
CA THR A 209 1.44 -18.64 -5.45
C THR A 209 0.63 -18.77 -6.74
N GLU A 210 -0.67 -18.43 -6.72
CA GLU A 210 -1.52 -18.41 -7.91
C GLU A 210 -1.10 -17.31 -8.89
N LYS A 211 -0.69 -16.14 -8.38
CA LYS A 211 -0.22 -15.00 -9.20
C LYS A 211 1.13 -15.24 -9.88
N VAL A 212 2.13 -15.71 -9.13
CA VAL A 212 3.54 -15.71 -9.60
C VAL A 212 4.23 -17.07 -9.53
N GLY A 213 3.51 -18.12 -9.16
CA GLY A 213 4.02 -19.48 -9.06
C GLY A 213 4.82 -19.73 -7.77
N LYS A 214 5.61 -20.80 -7.78
CA LYS A 214 6.49 -21.17 -6.65
C LYS A 214 7.72 -20.25 -6.60
N PRO A 215 8.27 -19.96 -5.41
CA PRO A 215 9.52 -19.24 -5.27
C PRO A 215 10.70 -20.09 -5.76
N ASP A 216 11.76 -19.42 -6.19
CA ASP A 216 13.05 -20.02 -6.52
C ASP A 216 13.88 -20.27 -5.25
N VAL A 217 13.82 -19.35 -4.27
CA VAL A 217 14.55 -19.45 -3.00
C VAL A 217 13.63 -19.11 -1.83
N ILE A 218 13.75 -19.87 -0.73
CA ILE A 218 13.02 -19.63 0.52
C ILE A 218 14.02 -19.38 1.64
N THR A 219 13.92 -18.22 2.29
CA THR A 219 14.78 -17.84 3.43
C THR A 219 13.96 -17.59 4.68
N TYR A 220 14.28 -18.31 5.76
CA TYR A 220 13.62 -18.17 7.05
C TYR A 220 14.33 -17.15 7.94
N ASN A 221 13.59 -16.14 8.39
CA ASN A 221 14.08 -15.13 9.30
C ASN A 221 13.47 -15.38 10.69
N LYS A 222 14.34 -15.70 11.66
CA LYS A 222 13.90 -15.89 13.05
C LYS A 222 13.40 -14.59 13.65
N ALA A 223 12.40 -14.72 14.53
CA ALA A 223 11.98 -13.61 15.37
C ALA A 223 13.17 -13.12 16.20
N ASN A 224 13.24 -11.81 16.43
CA ASN A 224 14.22 -11.19 17.31
C ASN A 224 13.48 -10.46 18.42
N PHE A 225 13.54 -11.04 19.61
CA PHE A 225 12.89 -10.52 20.81
C PHE A 225 13.40 -9.11 21.16
N PHE A 226 14.71 -8.88 21.09
CA PHE A 226 15.32 -7.59 21.46
C PHE A 226 14.91 -6.45 20.52
N THR A 227 14.70 -6.75 19.23
CA THR A 227 14.26 -5.74 18.26
C THR A 227 12.74 -5.73 18.07
N GLY A 228 12.00 -6.60 18.77
CA GLY A 228 10.56 -6.79 18.56
C GLY A 228 10.19 -7.24 17.14
N ARG A 229 11.13 -7.83 16.38
CA ARG A 229 10.90 -8.22 14.99
C ARG A 229 10.24 -9.60 14.96
N PRO A 230 9.04 -9.77 14.38
CA PRO A 230 8.41 -11.07 14.24
C PRO A 230 9.17 -11.97 13.27
N SER A 231 8.93 -13.28 13.34
CA SER A 231 9.43 -14.23 12.35
C SER A 231 8.84 -13.93 10.97
N SER A 232 9.64 -14.12 9.93
CA SER A 232 9.21 -13.89 8.56
C SER A 232 9.84 -14.89 7.61
N VAL A 233 9.18 -15.18 6.50
CA VAL A 233 9.76 -15.99 5.41
C VAL A 233 9.89 -15.13 4.16
N ASP A 234 11.05 -15.18 3.55
CA ASP A 234 11.39 -14.45 2.34
C ASP A 234 11.32 -15.43 1.16
N TYR A 235 10.46 -15.15 0.19
CA TYR A 235 10.28 -15.91 -1.05
C TYR A 235 10.87 -15.09 -2.19
N GLU A 236 11.94 -15.59 -2.80
CA GLU A 236 12.61 -14.93 -3.93
C GLU A 236 12.18 -15.56 -5.24
N TYR A 237 11.95 -14.72 -6.23
CA TYR A 237 11.47 -15.04 -7.56
C TYR A 237 12.42 -14.41 -8.57
N ASN A 238 13.17 -15.24 -9.29
CA ASN A 238 14.19 -14.80 -10.24
C ASN A 238 13.58 -13.87 -11.29
N GLY A 239 14.16 -12.67 -11.43
CA GLY A 239 13.73 -11.64 -12.38
C GLY A 239 12.53 -10.80 -11.91
N LEU A 240 11.93 -11.12 -10.75
CA LEU A 240 10.77 -10.39 -10.22
C LEU A 240 11.09 -9.71 -8.89
N GLY A 241 11.86 -10.38 -8.02
CA GLY A 241 12.21 -9.91 -6.69
C GLY A 241 11.74 -10.81 -5.58
N LYS A 242 11.50 -10.21 -4.42
CA LYS A 242 11.28 -10.92 -3.17
C LYS A 242 9.98 -10.50 -2.49
N VAL A 243 9.22 -11.48 -2.03
CA VAL A 243 8.04 -11.28 -1.20
C VAL A 243 8.34 -11.76 0.21
N ARG A 244 8.17 -10.89 1.20
CA ARG A 244 8.31 -11.24 2.62
C ARG A 244 6.93 -11.49 3.20
N PHE A 245 6.78 -12.67 3.80
CA PHE A 245 5.58 -13.11 4.49
C PHE A 245 5.76 -13.05 6.01
N SER A 246 4.65 -12.83 6.73
CA SER A 246 4.56 -13.16 8.15
C SER A 246 4.75 -14.66 8.32
N SER A 247 5.25 -15.06 9.49
CA SER A 247 5.47 -16.48 9.76
C SER A 247 5.09 -16.91 11.15
N HIS A 248 4.25 -17.95 11.19
CA HIS A 248 3.97 -18.76 12.35
C HIS A 248 4.53 -20.16 12.12
N ASP A 249 5.30 -20.71 13.06
CA ASP A 249 5.92 -22.05 12.96
C ASP A 249 6.68 -22.32 11.65
N ASN A 250 7.41 -21.31 11.15
CA ASN A 250 8.12 -21.34 9.87
C ASN A 250 7.21 -21.56 8.63
N LYS A 251 5.90 -21.34 8.74
CA LYS A 251 4.99 -21.31 7.60
C LYS A 251 4.77 -19.86 7.19
N ALA A 252 4.80 -19.60 5.88
CA ALA A 252 4.46 -18.29 5.34
C ALA A 252 2.93 -18.14 5.36
N GLU A 253 2.42 -17.03 5.89
CA GLU A 253 0.98 -16.78 5.96
C GLU A 253 0.57 -15.64 5.03
N ASN A 254 0.88 -14.39 5.40
CA ASN A 254 0.43 -13.21 4.67
C ASN A 254 1.59 -12.30 4.27
N VAL A 255 1.47 -11.63 3.13
CA VAL A 255 2.48 -10.68 2.65
C VAL A 255 2.62 -9.53 3.64
N LEU A 256 3.83 -9.34 4.17
CA LEU A 256 4.21 -8.15 4.92
C LEU A 256 4.75 -7.07 4.00
N ARG A 257 5.54 -7.48 2.99
CA ARG A 257 6.23 -6.55 2.10
C ARG A 257 6.69 -7.20 0.81
N VAL A 258 6.62 -6.43 -0.27
CA VAL A 258 7.21 -6.79 -1.58
C VAL A 258 8.47 -5.96 -1.81
N PHE A 259 9.53 -6.62 -2.25
CA PHE A 259 10.82 -6.07 -2.63
C PHE A 259 11.07 -6.43 -4.10
N PRO A 260 10.52 -5.65 -5.05
CA PRO A 260 10.71 -5.93 -6.46
C PRO A 260 12.18 -5.87 -6.84
N GLU A 261 12.60 -6.79 -7.69
CA GLU A 261 13.92 -6.79 -8.30
C GLU A 261 13.94 -5.67 -9.32
N VAL A 262 14.99 -4.87 -9.26
CA VAL A 262 15.26 -3.93 -10.34
C VAL A 262 15.99 -4.76 -11.39
N GLY A 263 15.22 -5.47 -12.23
CA GLY A 263 15.74 -6.38 -13.26
C GLY A 263 16.41 -5.66 -14.44
N ILE A 264 16.87 -4.43 -14.24
CA ILE A 264 17.48 -3.63 -15.28
C ILE A 264 18.89 -3.28 -14.82
N SER A 265 19.90 -3.83 -15.53
CA SER A 265 21.24 -3.26 -15.42
C SER A 265 21.17 -1.82 -15.89
N LEU A 266 21.63 -0.87 -15.08
CA LEU A 266 21.67 0.54 -15.45
C LEU A 266 22.42 0.78 -16.78
N GLU A 267 23.32 -0.13 -17.13
CA GLU A 267 24.13 -0.13 -18.35
C GLU A 267 23.30 -0.48 -19.61
N GLU A 268 22.16 -1.17 -19.45
CA GLU A 268 21.25 -1.53 -20.55
C GLU A 268 20.20 -0.44 -20.85
N LEU A 269 20.07 0.55 -19.96
CA LEU A 269 19.18 1.69 -20.17
C LEU A 269 19.86 2.74 -21.04
N THR A 270 19.31 2.98 -22.23
CA THR A 270 19.75 4.06 -23.11
C THR A 270 19.51 5.44 -22.50
N ASN A 271 18.44 5.61 -21.72
CA ASN A 271 18.21 6.82 -20.91
C ASN A 271 17.57 6.49 -19.55
N PRO A 272 18.36 6.11 -18.52
CA PRO A 272 17.83 5.62 -17.25
C PRO A 272 16.96 6.63 -16.49
N LEU A 273 17.22 7.92 -16.70
CA LEU A 273 16.49 9.03 -16.06
C LEU A 273 15.11 9.29 -16.68
N GLU A 274 14.80 8.71 -17.84
CA GLU A 274 13.46 8.77 -18.44
C GLU A 274 12.48 7.73 -17.88
N SER A 275 12.98 6.76 -17.11
CA SER A 275 12.17 5.72 -16.48
C SER A 275 11.22 6.30 -15.41
N SER A 276 10.33 5.46 -14.88
CA SER A 276 9.44 5.80 -13.77
C SER A 276 9.40 4.66 -12.74
N GLY A 277 8.68 4.86 -11.64
CA GLY A 277 8.48 3.83 -10.63
C GLY A 277 9.76 3.46 -9.87
N LEU A 278 9.91 2.16 -9.63
CA LEU A 278 11.04 1.58 -8.93
C LEU A 278 12.36 1.75 -9.68
N THR A 279 12.33 1.67 -11.01
CA THR A 279 13.51 1.85 -11.85
C THR A 279 14.09 3.25 -11.64
N LEU A 280 13.26 4.29 -11.76
CA LEU A 280 13.72 5.65 -11.54
C LEU A 280 14.21 5.85 -10.09
N GLN A 281 13.55 5.23 -9.11
CA GLN A 281 13.99 5.29 -7.72
C GLN A 281 15.39 4.69 -7.53
N HIS A 282 15.67 3.56 -8.18
CA HIS A 282 16.97 2.92 -8.15
C HIS A 282 18.03 3.78 -8.85
N VAL A 283 17.75 4.23 -10.08
CA VAL A 283 18.60 5.17 -10.84
C VAL A 283 18.94 6.39 -9.99
N ALA A 284 17.95 7.03 -9.37
CA ALA A 284 18.14 8.21 -8.54
C ALA A 284 19.06 7.98 -7.34
N LYS A 285 18.98 6.79 -6.72
CA LYS A 285 19.86 6.40 -5.61
C LYS A 285 21.30 6.17 -6.09
N GLU A 286 21.49 5.56 -7.27
CA GLU A 286 22.83 5.39 -7.84
C GLU A 286 23.46 6.74 -8.23
N TYR A 287 22.69 7.66 -8.83
CA TYR A 287 23.15 9.02 -9.08
C TYR A 287 23.58 9.77 -7.80
N PHE A 288 22.89 9.52 -6.68
CA PHE A 288 23.26 10.13 -5.39
C PHE A 288 24.59 9.62 -4.83
N LYS A 289 24.97 8.37 -5.15
CA LYS A 289 26.26 7.79 -4.75
C LYS A 289 27.43 8.42 -5.51
N LYS A 290 27.23 8.89 -6.74
CA LYS A 290 28.28 9.58 -7.52
C LYS A 290 28.76 10.83 -6.78
N ASP A 291 30.07 11.03 -6.69
CA ASP A 291 30.66 12.16 -5.99
C ASP A 291 30.54 13.46 -6.79
N THR A 292 30.85 13.38 -8.09
CA THR A 292 30.77 14.50 -9.03
C THR A 292 29.92 14.12 -10.23
N LEU A 293 29.13 15.06 -10.72
CA LEU A 293 28.34 14.93 -11.95
C LEU A 293 28.67 16.09 -12.90
N SER A 294 28.68 15.81 -14.20
CA SER A 294 28.80 16.86 -15.20
C SER A 294 27.55 17.74 -15.25
N GLU A 295 27.64 18.94 -15.83
CA GLU A 295 26.46 19.79 -16.05
C GLU A 295 25.41 19.11 -16.94
N GLU A 296 25.83 18.34 -17.94
CA GLU A 296 24.92 17.58 -18.81
C GLU A 296 24.17 16.48 -18.04
N GLU A 297 24.87 15.75 -17.16
CA GLU A 297 24.23 14.75 -16.29
C GLU A 297 23.24 15.42 -15.33
N LEU A 298 23.57 16.60 -14.80
CA LEU A 298 22.69 17.34 -13.90
C LEU A 298 21.49 17.95 -14.63
N ASP A 299 21.64 18.36 -15.88
CA ASP A 299 20.53 18.80 -16.73
C ASP A 299 19.55 17.65 -16.99
N LYS A 300 20.04 16.42 -17.23
CA LYS A 300 19.18 15.22 -17.33
C LYS A 300 18.47 14.89 -16.01
N VAL A 301 19.17 15.04 -14.88
CA VAL A 301 18.56 14.88 -13.53
C VAL A 301 17.46 15.91 -13.32
N ALA A 302 17.71 17.18 -13.69
CA ALA A 302 16.77 18.28 -13.58
C ALA A 302 15.52 18.07 -14.47
N GLU A 303 15.70 17.55 -15.68
CA GLU A 303 14.62 17.19 -16.60
C GLU A 303 13.76 16.05 -16.03
N ALA A 304 14.38 14.99 -15.50
CA ALA A 304 13.66 13.88 -14.86
C ALA A 304 12.85 14.33 -13.64
N ILE A 305 13.40 15.23 -12.81
CA ILE A 305 12.67 15.87 -11.72
C ILE A 305 11.45 16.61 -12.26
N TRP A 306 11.65 17.45 -13.29
CA TRP A 306 10.57 18.25 -13.85
C TRP A 306 9.46 17.36 -14.41
N LYS A 307 9.78 16.40 -15.27
CA LYS A 307 8.82 15.48 -15.90
C LYS A 307 7.95 14.72 -14.88
N ASN A 308 8.53 14.34 -13.74
CA ASN A 308 7.86 13.49 -12.74
C ASN A 308 7.28 14.26 -11.54
N ARG A 309 7.30 15.60 -11.55
CA ARG A 309 6.95 16.45 -10.38
C ARG A 309 5.51 16.29 -9.85
N TYR A 310 4.58 15.83 -10.69
CA TYR A 310 3.17 15.60 -10.34
C TYR A 310 2.79 14.12 -10.26
N THR A 311 3.77 13.22 -10.19
CA THR A 311 3.49 11.78 -10.14
C THR A 311 2.72 11.41 -8.87
N GLU A 312 1.72 10.53 -9.01
CA GLU A 312 1.04 9.92 -7.86
C GLU A 312 1.70 8.62 -7.40
N ASP A 313 2.59 8.04 -8.20
CA ASP A 313 3.31 6.81 -7.85
C ASP A 313 4.34 7.07 -6.73
N ASN A 314 4.23 6.31 -5.66
CA ASN A 314 5.05 6.48 -4.46
C ASN A 314 6.55 6.23 -4.71
N TYR A 315 6.90 5.32 -5.62
CA TYR A 315 8.29 5.04 -5.95
C TYR A 315 8.89 6.19 -6.77
N THR A 316 8.14 6.72 -7.73
CA THR A 316 8.50 7.90 -8.52
C THR A 316 8.60 9.14 -7.64
N LYS A 317 7.66 9.37 -6.70
CA LYS A 317 7.74 10.46 -5.70
C LYS A 317 9.05 10.37 -4.90
N ASP A 318 9.42 9.15 -4.46
CA ASP A 318 10.68 8.93 -3.75
C ASP A 318 11.90 9.12 -4.67
N ALA A 319 11.81 8.72 -5.94
CA ALA A 319 12.84 8.95 -6.94
C ALA A 319 13.12 10.45 -7.16
N VAL A 320 12.07 11.25 -7.39
CA VAL A 320 12.16 12.71 -7.53
C VAL A 320 12.81 13.33 -6.29
N ALA A 321 12.41 12.89 -5.09
CA ALA A 321 13.03 13.33 -3.85
C ALA A 321 14.54 13.01 -3.78
N TRP A 322 14.96 11.82 -4.24
CA TRP A 322 16.38 11.47 -4.34
C TRP A 322 17.12 12.33 -5.37
N LEU A 323 16.54 12.55 -6.56
CA LEU A 323 17.14 13.41 -7.58
C LEU A 323 17.31 14.86 -7.09
N ILE A 324 16.36 15.41 -6.33
CA ILE A 324 16.52 16.73 -5.70
C ILE A 324 17.71 16.74 -4.72
N LYS A 325 17.94 15.65 -3.99
CA LYS A 325 19.13 15.51 -3.13
C LYS A 325 20.41 15.42 -3.95
N VAL A 326 20.39 14.84 -5.15
CA VAL A 326 21.52 14.85 -6.08
C VAL A 326 21.89 16.29 -6.44
N ILE A 327 20.91 17.08 -6.91
CA ILE A 327 21.12 18.52 -7.22
C ILE A 327 21.68 19.27 -6.00
N GLY A 328 21.07 19.08 -4.83
CA GLY A 328 21.51 19.71 -3.59
C GLY A 328 22.93 19.30 -3.16
N LYS A 329 23.32 18.04 -3.35
CA LYS A 329 24.66 17.52 -3.06
C LYS A 329 25.72 18.18 -3.96
N GLN A 330 25.43 18.34 -5.25
CA GLN A 330 26.34 18.95 -6.21
C GLN A 330 26.47 20.47 -6.01
N GLY A 331 25.47 21.12 -5.41
CA GLY A 331 25.56 22.54 -5.02
C GLY A 331 25.60 23.53 -6.18
N ASN A 332 25.25 23.11 -7.39
CA ASN A 332 25.29 23.96 -8.58
C ASN A 332 24.09 24.93 -8.62
N SER A 333 24.36 26.23 -8.45
CA SER A 333 23.35 27.30 -8.43
C SER A 333 22.52 27.46 -9.72
N ARG A 334 22.91 26.84 -10.84
CA ARG A 334 22.12 26.79 -12.09
C ARG A 334 20.71 26.22 -11.87
N TYR A 335 20.55 25.29 -10.92
CA TYR A 335 19.28 24.61 -10.67
C TYR A 335 18.43 25.27 -9.58
N TYR A 336 18.86 26.43 -9.07
CA TYR A 336 18.17 27.13 -7.99
C TYR A 336 16.69 27.38 -8.33
N ASN A 337 16.41 27.89 -9.53
CA ASN A 337 15.03 28.21 -9.94
C ASN A 337 14.12 26.98 -9.98
N LEU A 338 14.59 25.87 -10.56
CA LEU A 338 13.85 24.61 -10.58
C LEU A 338 13.50 24.16 -9.17
N VAL A 339 14.48 24.10 -8.28
CA VAL A 339 14.28 23.64 -6.90
C VAL A 339 13.41 24.62 -6.12
N ASN A 340 13.54 25.93 -6.36
CA ASN A 340 12.72 26.95 -5.73
C ASN A 340 11.24 26.82 -6.13
N THR A 341 10.96 26.55 -7.40
CA THR A 341 9.60 26.27 -7.89
C THR A 341 9.00 25.07 -7.16
N LEU A 342 9.76 23.97 -7.01
CA LEU A 342 9.32 22.74 -6.33
C LEU A 342 9.13 22.89 -4.82
N ASN A 343 9.55 24.01 -4.23
CA ASN A 343 9.34 24.31 -2.82
C ASN A 343 7.93 24.86 -2.52
N ASN A 344 7.05 24.94 -3.52
CA ASN A 344 5.67 25.37 -3.32
C ASN A 344 4.82 24.23 -2.71
N LYS A 345 4.54 24.34 -1.41
CA LYS A 345 3.74 23.37 -0.64
C LYS A 345 2.29 23.21 -1.10
N ASN A 346 1.76 24.17 -1.85
CA ASN A 346 0.38 24.11 -2.35
C ASN A 346 0.28 23.35 -3.67
N LEU A 347 1.40 23.14 -4.37
CA LEU A 347 1.41 22.54 -5.71
C LEU A 347 2.05 21.15 -5.76
N TYR A 348 2.95 20.84 -4.83
CA TYR A 348 3.76 19.63 -4.90
C TYR A 348 3.72 18.82 -3.62
N ASP A 349 4.00 17.52 -3.74
CA ASP A 349 3.99 16.56 -2.64
C ASP A 349 4.89 17.00 -1.46
N ASN A 350 4.46 16.68 -0.24
CA ASN A 350 5.15 17.01 1.01
C ASN A 350 6.60 16.50 1.05
N LYS A 351 6.89 15.35 0.43
CA LYS A 351 8.25 14.81 0.35
C LYS A 351 9.10 15.63 -0.62
N ILE A 352 8.58 15.96 -1.79
CA ILE A 352 9.28 16.79 -2.81
C ILE A 352 9.65 18.14 -2.20
N THR A 353 8.66 18.84 -1.63
CA THR A 353 8.84 20.19 -1.05
C THR A 353 9.82 20.18 0.14
N LYS A 354 9.76 19.14 0.98
CA LYS A 354 10.72 18.94 2.09
C LYS A 354 12.17 18.84 1.60
N TYR A 355 12.43 18.11 0.52
CA TYR A 355 13.79 17.95 -0.01
C TYR A 355 14.23 19.15 -0.85
N ALA A 356 13.30 19.83 -1.54
CA ALA A 356 13.57 21.11 -2.19
C ALA A 356 14.02 22.16 -1.18
N SER A 357 13.27 22.34 -0.09
CA SER A 357 13.65 23.19 1.06
C SER A 357 15.06 22.89 1.61
N LYS A 358 15.47 21.61 1.65
CA LYS A 358 16.82 21.24 2.10
C LYS A 358 17.89 21.59 1.09
N ALA A 359 17.65 21.32 -0.19
CA ALA A 359 18.59 21.65 -1.26
C ALA A 359 18.83 23.16 -1.37
N LEU A 360 17.79 23.99 -1.22
CA LEU A 360 17.88 25.46 -1.24
C LEU A 360 18.73 26.06 -0.11
N LYS A 361 19.03 25.30 0.96
CA LYS A 361 19.98 25.76 1.99
C LYS A 361 21.43 25.75 1.48
N VAL A 362 21.70 24.92 0.48
CA VAL A 362 23.03 24.76 -0.12
C VAL A 362 23.11 25.53 -1.43
N LEU A 363 22.05 25.48 -2.24
CA LEU A 363 21.95 26.22 -3.50
C LEU A 363 21.77 27.71 -3.22
N LYS A 364 22.69 28.55 -3.70
CA LYS A 364 22.55 30.00 -3.61
C LYS A 364 21.86 30.55 -4.85
N PRO A 365 21.00 31.58 -4.73
CA PRO A 365 20.52 32.34 -5.88
C PRO A 365 21.72 32.87 -6.67
N SER A 366 21.69 32.73 -7.99
CA SER A 366 22.81 33.17 -8.84
C SER A 366 22.28 33.80 -10.11
N SER A 367 23.00 34.82 -10.60
CA SER A 367 22.77 35.46 -11.90
C SER A 367 23.30 34.64 -13.09
N LEU A 368 23.90 33.46 -12.83
CA LEU A 368 24.32 32.50 -13.85
C LEU A 368 23.11 31.98 -14.66
N ASN A 369 23.39 31.46 -15.86
CA ASN A 369 22.41 30.80 -16.72
C ASN A 369 21.69 29.70 -15.94
N GLN A 370 20.39 29.88 -15.71
CA GLN A 370 19.56 28.95 -14.96
C GLN A 370 19.10 27.81 -15.88
N PHE A 371 18.92 26.62 -15.32
CA PHE A 371 18.32 25.51 -16.05
C PHE A 371 16.94 25.91 -16.55
N LYS A 372 16.70 25.69 -17.85
CA LYS A 372 15.41 25.89 -18.49
C LYS A 372 14.82 24.53 -18.80
N TYR A 373 13.65 24.27 -18.25
CA TYR A 373 12.85 23.10 -18.59
C TYR A 373 11.95 23.42 -19.79
N ALA A 374 11.73 22.44 -20.65
CA ALA A 374 10.67 22.50 -21.66
C ALA A 374 9.30 22.35 -20.97
N ASP A 375 8.32 23.13 -21.42
CA ASP A 375 6.93 23.05 -20.94
C ASP A 375 6.20 21.81 -21.47
#